data_AF-A0AAE1H8G0-F1
#
_entry.id   AF-A0AAE1H8G0-F1
#
_cell.length_a   1.000
_cell.length_b   1.000
_cell.length_c   1.000
_cell.angle_alpha   90.00
_cell.angle_beta   90.00
_cell.angle_gamma   90.00
#
_symmetry.space_group_name_H-M   'P 1'
#
loop_
_entity.id
_entity.type
_entity.pdbx_description
1 polymer ?
#
loop_
_entity_poly.entity_id
_entity_poly.type
_entity_poly.pdbx_seq_one_letter_code
_entity_poly.pdbx_strand_id
1 'polypeptide(L)'
;MPRAKNGRFAKAQNVAKVEKLVERTAERKKKRSIAKAAKLLMAEDEPTMLVAVGRRVVELDTLAKELWCSDCNIPLSLRNLEKEQQMGLASIMTVRCGECLAEYAVHTSKKVPNLNGGKDLYSSNCKAALGCIDSGMGPEILKKFLSTLNIPVLHTHTYQRAHDFISEFVVKAADESCKEAIEKEKRLALELLLEKGTYKDMLFNSEALCP
;
A
#
# COMPACT_ATOMS: atom_id res chain seq x y z
N MET A 1 -0.13 -37.00 39.17
CA MET A 1 1.26 -37.17 38.70
C MET A 1 1.42 -36.54 37.32
N PRO A 2 2.50 -35.79 37.06
CA PRO A 2 2.75 -35.18 35.75
C PRO A 2 2.92 -36.24 34.67
N ARG A 3 2.37 -35.98 33.48
CA ARG A 3 2.43 -36.87 32.32
C ARG A 3 3.04 -36.13 31.14
N ALA A 4 3.85 -36.82 30.35
CA ALA A 4 4.34 -36.28 29.09
C ALA A 4 3.20 -36.22 28.05
N LYS A 5 3.38 -35.47 26.96
CA LYS A 5 2.37 -35.31 25.89
C LYS A 5 1.94 -36.62 25.22
N ASN A 6 2.71 -37.70 25.38
CA ASN A 6 2.39 -39.05 24.92
C ASN A 6 1.69 -39.92 26.00
N GLY A 7 1.15 -39.32 27.06
CA GLY A 7 0.36 -39.99 28.10
C GLY A 7 1.15 -40.77 29.16
N ARG A 8 2.46 -40.95 28.97
CA ARG A 8 3.36 -41.67 29.89
C ARG A 8 3.68 -40.82 31.12
N PHE A 9 3.80 -41.46 32.27
CA PHE A 9 4.21 -40.79 33.52
C PHE A 9 5.63 -40.23 33.38
N ALA A 10 5.80 -38.97 33.75
CA ALA A 10 7.09 -38.29 33.66
C ALA A 10 7.33 -37.47 34.92
N LYS A 11 8.60 -37.35 35.33
CA LYS A 11 8.98 -36.47 36.44
C LYS A 11 8.58 -35.03 36.12
N ALA A 12 7.98 -34.32 37.09
CA ALA A 12 7.46 -32.96 36.90
C ALA A 12 8.50 -32.01 36.31
N GLN A 13 9.73 -32.13 36.80
CA GLN A 13 10.90 -31.39 36.33
C GLN A 13 11.19 -31.60 34.84
N ASN A 14 10.96 -32.80 34.31
CA ASN A 14 11.21 -33.11 32.90
C ASN A 14 10.11 -32.54 32.00
N VAL A 15 8.85 -32.57 32.45
CA VAL A 15 7.72 -31.97 31.72
C VAL A 15 7.91 -30.45 31.60
N ALA A 16 8.22 -29.78 32.71
CA ALA A 16 8.46 -28.34 32.73
C ALA A 16 9.68 -27.91 31.89
N LYS A 17 10.75 -28.73 31.87
CA LYS A 17 11.91 -28.49 31.00
C LYS A 17 11.55 -28.56 29.51
N VAL A 18 10.73 -29.52 29.11
CA VAL A 18 10.30 -29.70 27.71
C VAL A 18 9.38 -28.56 27.28
N GLU A 19 8.43 -28.14 28.12
CA GLU A 19 7.54 -27.02 27.82
C GLU A 19 8.29 -25.70 27.61
N LYS A 20 9.23 -25.37 28.50
CA LYS A 20 10.11 -24.20 28.33
C LYS A 20 10.97 -24.27 27.07
N LEU A 21 11.37 -25.48 26.66
CA LEU A 21 12.13 -25.67 25.41
C LEU A 21 11.25 -25.37 24.19
N VAL A 22 10.01 -25.86 24.21
CA VAL A 22 9.03 -25.67 23.12
C VAL A 22 8.69 -24.19 22.95
N GLU A 23 8.40 -23.47 24.03
CA GLU A 23 8.16 -22.01 24.00
C GLU A 23 9.34 -21.25 23.42
N ARG A 24 10.56 -21.52 23.91
CA ARG A 24 11.80 -20.91 23.38
C ARG A 24 12.01 -21.19 21.90
N THR A 25 11.71 -22.40 21.43
CA THR A 25 11.79 -22.71 19.99
C THR A 25 10.71 -22.01 19.17
N ALA A 26 9.50 -21.84 19.70
CA ALA A 26 8.42 -21.12 19.04
C ALA A 26 8.76 -19.62 18.92
N GLU A 27 9.25 -19.00 19.98
CA GLU A 27 9.74 -17.62 19.97
C GLU A 27 10.91 -17.42 19.01
N ARG A 28 11.88 -18.35 18.98
CA ARG A 28 12.99 -18.30 18.03
C ARG A 28 12.50 -18.43 16.58
N LYS A 29 11.54 -19.30 16.29
CA LYS A 29 10.92 -19.41 14.95
C LYS A 29 10.23 -18.10 14.56
N LYS A 30 9.44 -17.50 15.46
CA LYS A 30 8.77 -16.21 15.25
C LYS A 30 9.77 -15.07 15.03
N LYS A 31 10.83 -14.98 15.84
CA LYS A 31 11.91 -14.00 15.66
C LYS A 31 12.65 -14.20 14.33
N ARG A 32 12.90 -15.44 13.93
CA ARG A 32 13.58 -15.76 12.66
C ARG A 32 12.70 -15.50 11.44
N SER A 33 11.38 -15.71 11.52
CA SER A 33 10.44 -15.34 10.45
C SER A 33 10.33 -13.82 10.31
N ILE A 34 10.27 -13.08 11.42
CA ILE A 34 10.29 -11.61 11.42
C ILE A 34 11.62 -11.09 10.86
N ALA A 35 12.76 -11.64 11.28
CA ALA A 35 14.07 -11.24 10.76
C ALA A 35 14.24 -11.59 9.27
N LYS A 36 13.69 -12.72 8.81
CA LYS A 36 13.69 -13.08 7.39
C LYS A 36 12.79 -12.15 6.57
N ALA A 37 11.61 -11.80 7.09
CA ALA A 37 10.72 -10.82 6.47
C ALA A 37 11.38 -9.44 6.43
N ALA A 38 11.96 -8.98 7.54
CA ALA A 38 12.72 -7.73 7.60
C ALA A 38 13.91 -7.74 6.63
N LYS A 39 14.65 -8.84 6.50
CA LYS A 39 15.74 -8.96 5.51
C LYS A 39 15.23 -8.92 4.07
N LEU A 40 14.03 -9.44 3.80
CA LEU A 40 13.38 -9.33 2.49
C LEU A 40 12.86 -7.91 2.21
N LEU A 41 12.36 -7.23 3.24
CA LEU A 41 11.95 -5.81 3.21
C LEU A 41 13.16 -4.86 3.08
N MET A 42 14.34 -5.30 3.49
CA MET A 42 15.59 -4.54 3.43
C MET A 42 16.47 -4.94 2.23
N ALA A 43 16.05 -5.93 1.43
CA ALA A 43 16.64 -6.14 0.12
C ALA A 43 16.16 -4.97 -0.74
N GLU A 44 16.96 -3.91 -0.78
CA GLU A 44 16.69 -2.78 -1.64
C GLU A 44 16.65 -3.31 -3.09
N ASP A 45 15.57 -3.01 -3.81
CA ASP A 45 15.56 -3.17 -5.26
C ASP A 45 16.63 -2.19 -5.78
N GLU A 46 17.84 -2.70 -5.98
CA GLU A 46 18.96 -1.90 -6.46
C GLU A 46 18.54 -1.22 -7.77
N PRO A 47 18.59 0.12 -7.83
CA PRO A 47 18.16 0.85 -9.01
C PRO A 47 18.96 0.40 -10.22
N THR A 48 18.27 -0.19 -11.18
CA THR A 48 18.93 -0.64 -12.41
C THR A 48 19.23 0.59 -13.26
N MET A 49 20.51 0.94 -13.39
CA MET A 49 20.96 2.07 -14.21
C MET A 49 21.15 1.63 -15.66
N LEU A 50 20.21 2.01 -16.52
CA LEU A 50 20.23 1.68 -17.96
C LEU A 50 19.79 2.90 -18.77
N VAL A 51 20.12 2.94 -20.07
CA VAL A 51 19.44 3.84 -21.00
C VAL A 51 18.00 3.36 -21.14
N ALA A 52 17.02 4.26 -20.97
CA ALA A 52 15.61 3.90 -20.93
C ALA A 52 15.16 3.24 -22.24
N VAL A 53 14.79 1.96 -22.19
CA VAL A 53 14.17 1.22 -23.29
C VAL A 53 12.77 0.73 -22.86
N GLY A 54 11.82 0.77 -23.79
CA GLY A 54 10.46 0.25 -23.61
C GLY A 54 9.45 1.32 -23.22
N ARG A 55 8.40 0.93 -22.49
CA ARG A 55 7.28 1.82 -22.11
C ARG A 55 7.39 2.25 -20.65
N ARG A 56 7.03 3.48 -20.34
CA ARG A 56 6.96 4.01 -18.97
C ARG A 56 5.60 4.61 -18.69
N VAL A 57 5.15 4.48 -17.45
CA VAL A 57 4.00 5.22 -16.95
C VAL A 57 4.52 6.56 -16.44
N VAL A 58 3.91 7.65 -16.88
CA VAL A 58 4.35 9.01 -16.54
C VAL A 58 3.17 9.86 -16.10
N GLU A 59 3.39 10.73 -15.13
CA GLU A 59 2.48 11.83 -14.80
C GLU A 59 2.84 13.00 -15.72
N LEU A 60 2.02 13.25 -16.76
CA LEU A 60 2.32 14.22 -17.82
C LEU A 60 2.62 15.63 -17.29
N ASP A 61 1.87 16.10 -16.29
CA ASP A 61 2.11 17.40 -15.64
C ASP A 61 3.49 17.48 -14.97
N THR A 62 3.92 16.41 -14.30
CA THR A 62 5.23 16.35 -13.66
C THR A 62 6.33 16.26 -14.70
N LEU A 63 6.19 15.37 -15.67
CA LEU A 63 7.19 15.19 -16.72
C LEU A 63 7.40 16.48 -17.52
N ALA A 64 6.32 17.19 -17.85
CA ALA A 64 6.41 18.45 -18.59
C ALA A 64 7.15 19.56 -17.83
N LYS A 65 6.98 19.63 -16.50
CA LYS A 65 7.69 20.59 -15.64
C LYS A 65 9.17 20.24 -15.47
N GLU A 66 9.46 18.94 -15.38
CA GLU A 66 10.80 18.42 -15.14
C GLU A 66 11.66 18.41 -16.42
N LEU A 67 11.05 18.35 -17.60
CA LEU A 67 11.75 18.43 -18.90
C LEU A 67 12.13 19.87 -19.28
N TRP A 68 12.72 20.60 -18.34
CA TRP A 68 13.15 21.97 -18.54
C TRP A 68 14.51 22.20 -17.90
N CYS A 69 15.43 22.79 -18.65
CA CYS A 69 16.74 23.17 -18.16
C CYS A 69 16.62 24.45 -17.32
N SER A 70 17.00 24.39 -16.04
CA SER A 70 16.93 25.57 -15.16
C SER A 70 17.89 26.68 -15.57
N ASP A 71 19.03 26.32 -16.17
CA ASP A 71 20.11 27.29 -16.44
C ASP A 71 19.93 27.97 -17.80
N CYS A 72 19.52 27.20 -18.82
CA CYS A 72 19.28 27.73 -20.17
C CYS A 72 17.83 28.17 -20.40
N ASN A 73 16.89 27.77 -19.54
CA ASN A 73 15.46 28.00 -19.70
C ASN A 73 14.91 27.48 -21.05
N ILE A 74 15.29 26.26 -21.42
CA ILE A 74 14.86 25.58 -22.65
C ILE A 74 14.36 24.15 -22.36
N PRO A 75 13.55 23.56 -23.25
CA PRO A 75 13.11 22.17 -23.11
C PRO A 75 14.28 21.18 -23.14
N LEU A 76 14.25 20.21 -22.23
CA LEU A 76 15.17 19.06 -22.27
C LEU A 76 14.63 18.02 -23.26
N SER A 77 15.51 17.48 -24.11
CA SER A 77 15.14 16.42 -25.05
C SER A 77 15.41 15.05 -24.44
N LEU A 78 14.39 14.19 -24.41
CA LEU A 78 14.56 12.77 -24.04
C LEU A 78 15.50 12.01 -24.98
N ARG A 79 15.85 12.57 -26.15
CA ARG A 79 16.91 12.02 -27.02
C ARG A 79 18.30 12.09 -26.38
N ASN A 80 18.48 12.99 -25.43
CA ASN A 80 19.72 13.16 -24.65
C ASN A 80 19.64 12.48 -23.28
N LEU A 81 18.80 11.44 -23.16
CA LEU A 81 18.72 10.63 -21.95
C LEU A 81 19.97 9.76 -21.84
N GLU A 82 20.67 9.87 -20.71
CA GLU A 82 21.91 9.15 -20.47
C GLU A 82 21.71 7.94 -19.57
N LYS A 83 20.87 8.11 -18.54
CA LYS A 83 20.62 7.09 -17.52
C LYS A 83 19.18 7.17 -17.05
N GLU A 84 18.66 6.03 -16.63
CA GLU A 84 17.38 5.91 -15.95
C GLU A 84 17.59 5.09 -14.68
N GLN A 85 17.03 5.60 -13.58
CA GLN A 85 16.85 4.88 -12.33
C GLN A 85 15.36 4.55 -12.18
N GLN A 86 15.03 3.26 -12.20
CA GLN A 86 13.66 2.79 -12.02
C GLN A 86 13.33 2.62 -10.53
N MET A 87 12.15 3.09 -10.13
CA MET A 87 11.63 3.00 -8.77
C MET A 87 10.20 2.45 -8.79
N GLY A 88 10.05 1.25 -9.33
CA GLY A 88 8.75 0.66 -9.66
C GLY A 88 8.20 1.23 -10.98
N LEU A 89 7.00 1.80 -10.95
CA LEU A 89 6.40 2.49 -12.10
C LEU A 89 6.93 3.91 -12.30
N ALA A 90 7.55 4.49 -11.27
CA ALA A 90 8.24 5.76 -11.36
C ALA A 90 9.66 5.59 -11.88
N SER A 91 10.21 6.64 -12.48
CA SER A 91 11.59 6.67 -12.95
C SER A 91 12.19 8.06 -12.71
N ILE A 92 13.50 8.07 -12.49
CA ILE A 92 14.33 9.28 -12.47
C ILE A 92 15.24 9.17 -13.70
N MET A 93 15.09 10.09 -14.64
CA MET A 93 15.87 10.10 -15.88
C MET A 93 16.94 11.18 -15.79
N THR A 94 18.19 10.83 -16.04
CA THR A 94 19.27 11.80 -16.20
C THR A 94 19.29 12.24 -17.67
N VAL A 95 18.98 13.50 -17.92
CA VAL A 95 18.92 14.08 -19.26
C VAL A 95 19.94 15.20 -19.38
N ARG A 96 20.77 15.15 -20.43
CA ARG A 96 21.76 16.18 -20.72
C ARG A 96 21.14 17.32 -21.53
N CYS A 97 21.33 18.55 -21.08
CA CYS A 97 20.94 19.73 -21.85
C CYS A 97 21.77 19.85 -23.13
N GLY A 98 21.11 20.20 -24.24
CA GLY A 98 21.79 20.35 -25.54
C GLY A 98 22.69 21.59 -25.62
N GLU A 99 22.46 22.61 -24.79
CA GLU A 99 23.17 23.88 -24.81
C GLU A 99 24.27 23.95 -23.74
N CYS A 100 23.91 23.89 -22.44
CA CYS A 100 24.90 23.99 -21.36
C CYS A 100 25.62 22.67 -21.03
N LEU A 101 25.19 21.55 -21.62
CA LEU A 101 25.72 20.20 -21.36
C LEU A 101 25.58 19.70 -19.90
N ALA A 102 24.91 20.45 -19.03
CA ALA A 102 24.62 20.02 -17.67
C ALA A 102 23.61 18.86 -17.65
N GLU A 103 23.73 18.00 -16.65
CA GLU A 103 22.85 16.87 -16.41
C GLU A 103 21.73 17.27 -15.45
N TYR A 104 20.48 16.94 -15.79
CA TYR A 104 19.31 17.18 -14.96
C TYR A 104 18.61 15.88 -14.63
N ALA A 105 18.16 15.76 -13.37
CA ALA A 105 17.30 14.68 -12.94
C ALA A 105 15.85 15.04 -13.26
N VAL A 106 15.22 14.25 -14.12
CA VAL A 106 13.85 14.42 -14.58
C VAL A 106 12.98 13.33 -13.93
N HIS A 107 12.06 13.73 -13.06
CA HIS A 107 11.15 12.80 -12.40
C HIS A 107 9.91 12.50 -13.24
N THR A 108 9.51 11.23 -13.36
CA THR A 108 8.28 10.86 -14.09
C THR A 108 7.02 10.85 -13.24
N SER A 109 7.14 10.96 -11.92
CA SER A 109 6.03 10.86 -10.97
C SER A 109 6.30 11.73 -9.74
N LYS A 110 5.25 12.32 -9.18
CA LYS A 110 5.33 13.05 -7.89
C LYS A 110 5.73 12.12 -6.76
N LYS A 111 6.49 12.65 -5.80
CA LYS A 111 6.73 12.00 -4.51
C LYS A 111 5.55 12.25 -3.58
N VAL A 112 5.19 11.22 -2.82
CA VAL A 112 4.19 11.26 -1.77
C VAL A 112 4.93 11.09 -0.45
N PRO A 113 4.87 12.09 0.44
CA PRO A 113 5.56 12.03 1.71
C PRO A 113 5.00 10.90 2.56
N ASN A 114 5.90 10.09 3.11
CA ASN A 114 5.50 9.03 4.02
C ASN A 114 5.36 9.61 5.44
N LEU A 115 4.10 9.76 5.89
CA LEU A 115 3.78 10.37 7.19
C LEU A 115 4.37 9.62 8.40
N ASN A 116 4.77 8.36 8.23
CA ASN A 116 5.33 7.51 9.28
C ASN A 116 6.87 7.55 9.34
N GLY A 117 7.52 8.55 8.74
CA GLY A 117 8.97 8.74 8.77
C GLY A 117 9.77 7.76 7.91
N GLY A 118 9.10 7.03 7.02
CA GLY A 118 9.75 6.16 6.03
C GLY A 118 10.24 6.92 4.79
N LYS A 119 10.95 6.23 3.87
CA LYS A 119 11.27 6.80 2.55
C LYS A 119 9.98 7.18 1.82
N ASP A 120 9.99 8.33 1.14
CA ASP A 120 8.91 8.79 0.27
C ASP A 120 8.51 7.71 -0.74
N LEU A 121 7.22 7.73 -1.09
CA LEU A 121 6.65 6.88 -2.13
C LEU A 121 6.47 7.68 -3.42
N TYR A 122 6.22 7.00 -4.53
CA TYR A 122 5.83 7.68 -5.78
C TYR A 122 4.33 7.52 -6.02
N SER A 123 3.69 8.61 -6.43
CA SER A 123 2.26 8.68 -6.74
C SER A 123 1.81 7.58 -7.71
N SER A 124 2.58 7.34 -8.77
CA SER A 124 2.32 6.25 -9.74
C SER A 124 2.24 4.86 -9.08
N ASN A 125 3.15 4.54 -8.16
CA ASN A 125 3.13 3.27 -7.42
C ASN A 125 1.90 3.19 -6.50
N CYS A 126 1.58 4.29 -5.80
CA CYS A 126 0.41 4.36 -4.93
C CYS A 126 -0.91 4.21 -5.71
N LYS A 127 -1.03 4.85 -6.87
CA LYS A 127 -2.21 4.74 -7.74
C LYS A 127 -2.36 3.35 -8.34
N ALA A 128 -1.26 2.69 -8.70
CA ALA A 128 -1.31 1.30 -9.13
C ALA A 128 -1.76 0.37 -8.01
N ALA A 129 -1.27 0.57 -6.78
CA ALA A 129 -1.73 -0.17 -5.62
C ALA A 129 -3.22 0.08 -5.32
N LEU A 130 -3.67 1.34 -5.40
CA LEU A 130 -5.09 1.70 -5.25
C LEU A 130 -5.96 1.00 -6.30
N GLY A 131 -5.56 1.05 -7.58
CA GLY A 131 -6.26 0.37 -8.65
C GLY A 131 -6.33 -1.15 -8.45
N CYS A 132 -5.27 -1.74 -7.90
CA CYS A 132 -5.28 -3.16 -7.50
C CYS A 132 -6.26 -3.46 -6.37
N ILE A 133 -6.33 -2.60 -5.34
CA ILE A 133 -7.28 -2.76 -4.23
C ILE A 133 -8.72 -2.68 -4.75
N ASP A 134 -9.01 -1.66 -5.57
CA ASP A 134 -10.34 -1.40 -6.14
C ASP A 134 -10.80 -2.53 -7.08
N SER A 135 -9.89 -3.09 -7.87
CA SER A 135 -10.18 -4.18 -8.81
C SER A 135 -10.03 -5.60 -8.23
N GLY A 136 -9.63 -5.73 -6.96
CA GLY A 136 -9.32 -7.03 -6.34
C GLY A 136 -8.12 -7.76 -6.98
N MET A 137 -7.22 -7.03 -7.65
CA MET A 137 -6.03 -7.59 -8.28
C MET A 137 -4.87 -7.74 -7.29
N GLY A 138 -4.29 -8.94 -7.23
CA GLY A 138 -3.04 -9.17 -6.49
C GLY A 138 -1.79 -8.69 -7.25
N PRO A 139 -0.63 -8.59 -6.57
CA PRO A 139 0.63 -8.13 -7.17
C PRO A 139 1.08 -8.98 -8.37
N GLU A 140 0.81 -10.29 -8.36
CA GLU A 140 1.16 -11.19 -9.46
C GLU A 140 0.35 -10.91 -10.73
N ILE A 141 -0.92 -10.51 -10.59
CA ILE A 141 -1.77 -10.17 -11.73
C ILE A 141 -1.28 -8.84 -12.33
N LEU A 142 -1.02 -7.84 -11.48
CA LEU A 142 -0.45 -6.56 -11.92
C LEU A 142 0.88 -6.76 -12.64
N LYS A 143 1.79 -7.57 -12.08
CA LYS A 143 3.07 -7.90 -12.68
C LYS A 143 2.91 -8.51 -14.07
N LYS A 144 2.01 -9.49 -14.24
CA LYS A 144 1.74 -10.11 -15.54
C LYS A 144 1.23 -9.07 -16.54
N PHE A 145 0.26 -8.25 -16.13
CA PHE A 145 -0.31 -7.20 -16.96
C PHE A 145 0.75 -6.20 -17.45
N LEU A 146 1.58 -5.67 -16.55
CA LEU A 146 2.66 -4.74 -16.88
C LEU A 146 3.71 -5.38 -17.79
N SER A 147 4.07 -6.64 -17.52
CA SER A 147 5.03 -7.39 -18.33
C SER A 147 4.53 -7.59 -19.76
N THR A 148 3.25 -7.91 -19.95
CA THR A 148 2.63 -8.03 -21.29
C THR A 148 2.66 -6.70 -22.05
N LEU A 149 2.55 -5.58 -21.35
CA LEU A 149 2.65 -4.24 -21.95
C LEU A 149 4.10 -3.77 -22.16
N ASN A 150 5.11 -4.53 -21.75
CA ASN A 150 6.52 -4.11 -21.74
C ASN A 150 6.75 -2.82 -20.92
N ILE A 151 6.07 -2.72 -19.78
CA ILE A 151 6.23 -1.66 -18.77
C ILE A 151 7.02 -2.26 -17.59
N PRO A 152 7.94 -1.51 -16.94
CA PRO A 152 8.66 -1.97 -15.76
C PRO A 152 7.71 -2.52 -14.70
N VAL A 153 8.14 -3.63 -14.08
CA VAL A 153 7.35 -4.32 -13.08
C VAL A 153 7.47 -3.58 -11.75
N LEU A 154 6.34 -3.41 -11.08
CA LEU A 154 6.33 -2.99 -9.68
C LEU A 154 6.76 -4.18 -8.81
N HIS A 155 7.98 -4.13 -8.27
CA HIS A 155 8.49 -5.18 -7.41
C HIS A 155 7.61 -5.36 -6.17
N THR A 156 7.52 -6.61 -5.67
CA THR A 156 6.63 -6.99 -4.57
C THR A 156 6.83 -6.12 -3.33
N HIS A 157 8.08 -5.72 -3.05
CA HIS A 157 8.38 -4.86 -1.91
C HIS A 157 7.84 -3.44 -2.10
N THR A 158 8.11 -2.80 -3.24
CA THR A 158 7.55 -1.47 -3.56
C THR A 158 6.03 -1.49 -3.59
N TYR A 159 5.44 -2.54 -4.16
CA TYR A 159 4.00 -2.77 -4.16
C TYR A 159 3.46 -2.82 -2.74
N GLN A 160 4.02 -3.67 -1.87
CA GLN A 160 3.53 -3.84 -0.50
C GLN A 160 3.57 -2.53 0.27
N ARG A 161 4.66 -1.76 0.14
CA ARG A 161 4.79 -0.44 0.79
C ARG A 161 3.73 0.55 0.32
N ALA A 162 3.48 0.62 -1.00
CA ALA A 162 2.46 1.47 -1.57
C ALA A 162 1.04 1.01 -1.18
N HIS A 163 0.81 -0.29 -1.18
CA HIS A 163 -0.44 -0.93 -0.78
C HIS A 163 -0.76 -0.64 0.68
N ASP A 164 0.17 -0.88 1.60
CA ASP A 164 -0.05 -0.67 3.04
C ASP A 164 -0.33 0.80 3.35
N PHE A 165 0.41 1.71 2.70
CA PHE A 165 0.17 3.15 2.81
C PHE A 165 -1.24 3.53 2.35
N ILE A 166 -1.66 3.08 1.17
CA ILE A 166 -3.00 3.42 0.62
C ILE A 166 -4.13 2.72 1.37
N SER A 167 -3.90 1.50 1.86
CA SER A 167 -4.92 0.71 2.57
C SER A 167 -5.47 1.47 3.78
N GLU A 168 -4.64 2.22 4.51
CA GLU A 168 -5.09 3.04 5.63
C GLU A 168 -6.14 4.07 5.20
N PHE A 169 -5.94 4.74 4.07
CA PHE A 169 -6.88 5.73 3.54
C PHE A 169 -8.15 5.09 3.00
N VAL A 170 -8.02 3.94 2.31
CA VAL A 170 -9.17 3.20 1.77
C VAL A 170 -10.09 2.73 2.90
N VAL A 171 -9.52 2.20 3.99
CA VAL A 171 -10.30 1.78 5.16
C VAL A 171 -11.03 2.96 5.80
N LYS A 172 -10.35 4.10 5.99
CA LYS A 172 -10.99 5.31 6.53
C LYS A 172 -12.15 5.80 5.66
N ALA A 173 -11.95 5.85 4.34
CA ALA A 173 -13.00 6.25 3.40
C ALA A 173 -14.19 5.27 3.41
N ALA A 174 -13.93 3.97 3.52
CA ALA A 174 -14.96 2.96 3.65
C ALA A 174 -15.74 3.10 4.97
N ASP A 175 -15.05 3.35 6.09
CA ASP A 175 -15.69 3.56 7.40
C ASP A 175 -16.59 4.80 7.40
N GLU A 176 -16.14 5.92 6.81
CA GLU A 176 -16.92 7.14 6.64
C GLU A 176 -18.17 6.87 5.78
N SER A 177 -18.00 6.23 4.63
CA SER A 177 -19.11 5.87 3.75
C SER A 177 -20.15 4.96 4.44
N CYS A 178 -19.69 3.98 5.21
CA CYS A 178 -20.58 3.11 6.01
C CYS A 178 -21.36 3.90 7.06
N LYS A 179 -20.74 4.86 7.75
CA LYS A 179 -21.43 5.71 8.74
C LYS A 179 -22.50 6.56 8.08
N GLU A 180 -22.19 7.21 6.97
CA GLU A 180 -23.15 8.02 6.21
C GLU A 180 -24.33 7.17 5.72
N ALA A 181 -24.07 5.96 5.24
CA ALA A 181 -25.11 5.03 4.82
C ALA A 181 -26.03 4.64 5.99
N ILE A 182 -25.47 4.32 7.15
CA ILE A 182 -26.24 3.99 8.36
C ILE A 182 -27.13 5.15 8.80
N GLU A 183 -26.61 6.38 8.82
CA GLU A 183 -27.40 7.57 9.19
C GLU A 183 -28.54 7.82 8.20
N LYS A 184 -28.27 7.63 6.90
CA LYS A 184 -29.28 7.75 5.86
C LYS A 184 -30.37 6.68 5.99
N GLU A 185 -30.00 5.42 6.23
CA GLU A 185 -30.95 4.33 6.45
C GLU A 185 -31.83 4.57 7.68
N LYS A 186 -31.24 5.01 8.80
CA LYS A 186 -31.98 5.36 10.02
C LYS A 186 -33.01 6.46 9.75
N ARG A 187 -32.61 7.52 9.04
CA ARG A 187 -33.50 8.64 8.70
C ARG A 187 -34.67 8.17 7.83
N LEU A 188 -34.39 7.43 6.76
CA LEU A 188 -35.42 6.91 5.87
C LEU A 188 -36.37 5.94 6.59
N ALA A 189 -35.85 5.12 7.50
CA ALA A 189 -36.68 4.23 8.32
C ALA A 189 -37.64 5.00 9.23
N LEU A 190 -37.19 6.09 9.86
CA LEU A 190 -38.04 6.95 10.69
C LEU A 190 -39.10 7.68 9.86
N GLU A 191 -38.72 8.23 8.69
CA GLU A 191 -39.66 8.86 7.75
C GLU A 191 -40.77 7.88 7.33
N LEU A 192 -40.41 6.65 6.96
CA LEU A 192 -41.37 5.59 6.60
C LEU A 192 -42.31 5.22 7.76
N LEU A 193 -41.82 5.17 9.00
CA LEU A 193 -42.65 4.83 10.16
C LEU A 193 -43.62 5.97 10.53
N LEU A 194 -43.22 7.23 10.31
CA LEU A 194 -44.08 8.40 10.48
C LEU A 194 -45.18 8.44 9.40
N GLU A 195 -44.82 8.19 8.15
CA GLU A 195 -45.78 8.13 7.02
C GLU A 195 -46.81 7.02 7.21
N LYS A 196 -46.40 5.85 7.71
CA LYS A 196 -47.29 4.71 7.97
C LYS A 196 -48.16 4.86 9.23
N GLY A 197 -48.08 5.98 9.95
CA GLY A 197 -48.83 6.22 11.20
C GLY A 197 -48.36 5.40 12.41
N THR A 198 -47.56 4.37 12.20
CA THR A 198 -47.06 3.43 13.22
C THR A 198 -46.27 4.08 14.36
N TYR A 199 -45.61 5.22 14.14
CA TYR A 199 -44.84 5.89 15.19
C TYR A 199 -45.74 6.65 16.19
N LYS A 200 -46.89 7.18 15.75
CA LYS A 200 -47.89 7.79 16.64
C LYS A 200 -48.55 6.74 17.53
N ASP A 201 -48.84 5.56 16.98
CA ASP A 201 -49.44 4.44 17.73
C ASP A 201 -48.47 3.84 18.77
N MET A 202 -47.15 3.86 18.52
CA MET A 202 -46.16 3.42 19.53
C MET A 202 -45.98 4.42 20.67
N LEU A 203 -45.97 5.72 20.40
CA LEU A 203 -45.89 6.76 21.44
C LEU A 203 -47.15 6.75 22.34
N PHE A 204 -48.35 6.64 21.74
CA PHE A 204 -49.62 6.59 22.47
C PHE A 204 -49.74 5.37 23.40
N ASN A 205 -49.14 4.23 23.02
CA ASN A 205 -49.13 3.02 23.84
C ASN A 205 -48.06 3.01 24.95
N SER A 206 -47.00 3.83 24.84
CA SER A 206 -45.99 3.97 25.90
C SER A 206 -46.46 4.85 27.08
N GLU A 207 -47.35 5.82 26.83
CA GLU A 207 -47.95 6.65 27.87
C GLU A 207 -49.09 5.93 28.64
N ALA A 208 -49.63 4.84 28.10
CA ALA A 208 -50.66 4.01 28.74
C ALA A 208 -50.10 2.94 29.71
N LEU A 209 -48.77 2.86 29.89
CA LEU A 209 -48.08 1.83 30.69
C LEU A 209 -47.49 2.33 32.02
N CYS A 210 -47.77 3.57 32.43
CA CYS A 210 -47.52 4.04 33.80
C CYS A 210 -48.84 4.11 34.59
N PRO A 211 -49.04 3.26 35.62
CA PRO A 211 -50.15 3.40 36.57
C PRO A 211 -49.99 4.60 37.50
#